data_AF-A0A9X7JJY2-F1
#
_entry.id   AF-A0A9X7JJY2-F1
#
_cell.length_a   1.000
_cell.length_b   1.000
_cell.length_c   1.000
_cell.angle_alpha   90.00
_cell.angle_beta   90.00
_cell.angle_gamma   90.00
#
_symmetry.space_group_name_H-M   'P 1'
#
loop_
_entity.id
_entity.type
_entity.pdbx_description
1 polymer ?
#
loop_
_entity_poly.entity_id
_entity_poly.type
_entity_poly.pdbx_seq_one_letter_code
_entity_poly.pdbx_strand_id
1 'polypeptide(L)'
;MPFVSSQGLPLGLCDRTLFVPGPLRDSGHLLGRPERARERPAAEGCLYLRGVLDRTEVLRLREAYFAVCDPVLLAPGTTPREGVFSGRVPPGLPPHGVPGHPAYAFVRSETFRRFLASPALTAVADALLGGPSVMLPRRVLRHFHRGARAARALGRRRLWADYAAGDVTAHLPHIVRASLDNRTPAMRLSVDVRFVRRGDRADPRRLRDWSGDDGF
;
A
#
# COMPACT_ATOMS: atom_id res chain seq x y z
N MET A 1 26.71 1.09 8.12
CA MET A 1 26.24 1.02 6.71
C MET A 1 24.72 0.96 6.67
N PRO A 2 24.04 1.60 5.72
CA PRO A 2 22.58 1.55 5.66
C PRO A 2 22.08 0.16 5.24
N PHE A 3 21.15 -0.38 6.02
CA PHE A 3 20.56 -1.70 5.86
C PHE A 3 19.07 -1.54 5.53
N VAL A 4 18.61 -2.13 4.43
CA VAL A 4 17.21 -2.12 4.00
C VAL A 4 16.59 -3.47 4.34
N SER A 5 15.41 -3.47 4.96
CA SER A 5 14.69 -4.68 5.36
C SER A 5 13.23 -4.67 4.94
N SER A 6 12.62 -5.85 4.99
CA SER A 6 11.18 -6.06 4.91
C SER A 6 10.75 -7.06 5.98
N GLN A 7 9.88 -6.64 6.89
CA GLN A 7 9.53 -7.32 8.14
C GLN A 7 10.78 -7.78 8.93
N GLY A 8 11.79 -6.92 9.03
CA GLY A 8 13.06 -7.23 9.69
C GLY A 8 13.99 -8.15 8.89
N LEU A 9 13.56 -8.69 7.75
CA LEU A 9 14.42 -9.52 6.90
C LEU A 9 15.30 -8.64 6.00
N PRO A 10 16.64 -8.82 6.01
CA PRO A 10 17.54 -8.12 5.10
C PRO A 10 17.13 -8.27 3.63
N LEU A 11 17.06 -7.16 2.90
CA LEU A 11 17.00 -7.22 1.44
C LEU A 11 18.43 -7.19 0.87
N GLY A 12 18.80 -8.28 0.18
CA GLY A 12 20.07 -8.39 -0.57
C GLY A 12 20.08 -7.52 -1.84
N LEU A 13 20.00 -6.20 -1.69
CA LEU A 13 19.98 -5.25 -2.80
C LEU A 13 21.40 -5.03 -3.34
N CYS A 14 21.54 -5.12 -4.66
CA CYS A 14 22.82 -5.07 -5.36
C CYS A 14 23.50 -3.70 -5.25
N ASP A 15 22.70 -2.63 -5.20
CA ASP A 15 23.18 -1.26 -5.03
C ASP A 15 22.42 -0.57 -3.89
N ARG A 16 23.08 -0.47 -2.73
CA ARG A 16 22.56 0.18 -1.52
C ARG A 16 22.69 1.70 -1.55
N THR A 17 23.44 2.25 -2.50
CA THR A 17 23.59 3.71 -2.66
C THR A 17 22.33 4.37 -3.21
N LEU A 18 21.44 3.57 -3.81
CA LEU A 18 20.11 3.97 -4.28
C LEU A 18 19.14 4.35 -3.14
N PHE A 19 19.50 4.16 -1.86
CA PHE A 19 18.62 4.46 -0.74
C PHE A 19 19.21 5.54 0.18
N VAL A 20 18.31 6.32 0.77
CA VAL A 20 18.66 7.20 1.89
C VAL A 20 18.99 6.31 3.10
N PRO A 21 20.00 6.66 3.93
CA PRO A 21 20.31 5.90 5.12
C PRO A 21 19.16 5.88 6.13
N GLY A 22 18.75 4.67 6.53
CA GLY A 22 17.67 4.44 7.50
C GLY A 22 16.26 4.50 6.92
N PRO A 23 15.27 3.89 7.59
CA PRO A 23 13.89 3.91 7.15
C PRO A 23 13.25 5.29 7.39
N LEU A 24 12.09 5.52 6.77
CA LEU A 24 11.24 6.67 7.04
C LEU A 24 10.96 6.79 8.54
N ARG A 25 11.02 8.03 9.03
CA ARG A 25 10.77 8.35 10.44
C ARG A 25 9.28 8.34 10.70
N ASP A 26 8.88 7.69 11.79
CA ASP A 26 7.49 7.72 12.22
C ASP A 26 7.07 9.15 12.58
N SER A 27 5.90 9.52 12.08
CA SER A 27 5.33 10.85 12.20
C SER A 27 3.95 10.84 12.87
N GLY A 28 3.56 9.74 13.53
CA GLY A 28 2.26 9.61 14.20
C GLY A 28 1.96 10.76 15.18
N HIS A 29 2.99 11.23 15.89
CA HIS A 29 2.90 12.38 16.81
C HIS A 29 2.48 13.70 16.14
N LEU A 30 2.55 13.81 14.80
CA LEU A 30 2.13 15.00 14.06
C LEU A 30 0.62 15.03 13.79
N LEU A 31 -0.10 13.92 13.91
CA LEU A 31 -1.55 13.89 13.61
C LEU A 31 -2.36 14.82 14.54
N GLY A 32 -1.90 15.05 15.78
CA GLY A 32 -2.48 16.05 16.68
C GLY A 32 -2.00 17.49 16.43
N ARG A 33 -1.17 17.73 15.40
CA ARG A 33 -0.54 19.01 15.06
C ARG A 33 -0.67 19.27 13.55
N PRO A 34 -1.87 19.61 13.06
CA PRO A 34 -2.19 19.58 11.64
C PRO A 34 -1.33 20.52 10.77
N GLU A 35 -0.86 21.65 11.29
CA GLU A 35 0.08 22.52 10.56
C GLU A 35 1.42 21.79 10.29
N ARG A 36 2.00 21.16 11.31
CA ARG A 36 3.25 20.41 11.17
C ARG A 36 3.10 19.13 10.35
N ALA A 37 1.93 18.48 10.44
CA ALA A 37 1.61 17.32 9.61
C ALA A 37 1.62 17.68 8.12
N ARG A 38 1.30 18.93 7.76
CA ARG A 38 1.29 19.45 6.38
C ARG A 38 2.68 19.85 5.88
N GLU A 39 3.52 20.41 6.74
CA GLU A 39 4.89 20.82 6.39
C GLU A 39 5.77 19.64 5.95
N ARG A 40 5.62 18.49 6.63
CA ARG A 40 6.50 17.32 6.40
C ARG A 40 6.36 16.70 5.00
N PRO A 41 5.15 16.35 4.49
CA PRO A 41 4.99 15.91 3.11
C PRO A 41 5.36 16.99 2.09
N ALA A 42 5.23 18.29 2.43
CA ALA A 42 5.65 19.36 1.53
C ALA A 42 7.17 19.38 1.34
N ALA A 43 7.94 19.09 2.40
CA ALA A 43 9.40 19.05 2.37
C ALA A 43 9.96 17.70 1.88
N GLU A 44 9.38 16.57 2.32
CA GLU A 44 9.92 15.22 2.12
C GLU A 44 9.11 14.36 1.14
N GLY A 45 8.00 14.91 0.62
CA GLY A 45 7.10 14.26 -0.33
C GLY A 45 6.10 13.28 0.29
N CYS A 46 6.42 12.72 1.46
CA CYS A 46 5.56 11.76 2.13
C CYS A 46 5.60 11.87 3.65
N LEU A 47 4.62 11.23 4.29
CA LEU A 47 4.50 11.06 5.73
C LEU A 47 4.34 9.56 6.03
N TYR A 48 5.20 9.00 6.86
CA TYR A 48 5.06 7.63 7.37
C TYR A 48 4.47 7.65 8.77
N LEU A 49 3.43 6.85 8.99
CA LEU A 49 2.67 6.78 10.22
C LEU A 49 2.61 5.32 10.66
N ARG A 50 3.22 5.02 11.80
CA ARG A 50 3.28 3.67 12.35
C ARG A 50 1.98 3.32 13.06
N GLY A 51 1.44 2.13 12.80
CA GLY A 51 0.36 1.52 13.57
C GLY A 51 -0.95 2.33 13.64
N VAL A 52 -1.27 3.13 12.62
CA VAL A 52 -2.49 3.95 12.61
C VAL A 52 -3.74 3.09 12.47
N LEU A 53 -3.66 2.02 11.68
CA LEU A 53 -4.76 1.07 11.51
C LEU A 53 -4.62 -0.07 12.50
N ASP A 54 -5.75 -0.55 13.01
CA ASP A 54 -5.79 -1.73 13.85
C ASP A 54 -5.16 -2.92 13.10
N ARG A 55 -4.11 -3.49 13.69
CA ARG A 55 -3.34 -4.59 13.10
C ARG A 55 -4.20 -5.82 12.86
N THR A 56 -5.14 -6.11 13.74
CA THR A 56 -6.06 -7.26 13.63
C THR A 56 -6.99 -7.07 12.44
N GLU A 57 -7.55 -5.88 12.24
CA GLU A 57 -8.40 -5.59 11.08
C GLU A 57 -7.62 -5.64 9.75
N VAL A 58 -6.37 -5.14 9.73
CA VAL A 58 -5.49 -5.26 8.55
C VAL A 58 -5.21 -6.72 8.21
N LEU A 59 -4.91 -7.55 9.22
CA LEU A 59 -4.65 -8.97 9.01
C LEU A 59 -5.91 -9.75 8.65
N ARG A 60 -7.09 -9.37 9.16
CA ARG A 60 -8.38 -9.92 8.75
C ARG A 60 -8.68 -9.62 7.29
N LEU A 61 -8.43 -8.39 6.83
CA LEU A 61 -8.59 -8.05 5.40
C LEU A 61 -7.64 -8.88 4.52
N ARG A 62 -6.39 -9.02 4.95
CA ARG A 62 -5.38 -9.83 4.26
C ARG A 62 -5.83 -11.29 4.11
N GLU A 63 -6.28 -11.88 5.21
CA GLU A 63 -6.80 -13.25 5.23
C GLU A 63 -7.99 -13.41 4.28
N ALA A 64 -8.97 -12.51 4.37
CA ALA A 64 -10.15 -12.53 3.50
C ALA A 64 -9.78 -12.41 2.01
N TYR A 65 -8.77 -11.59 1.68
CA TYR A 65 -8.31 -11.45 0.30
C TYR A 65 -7.66 -12.73 -0.24
N PHE A 66 -6.75 -13.33 0.52
CA PHE A 66 -6.09 -14.56 0.08
C PHE A 66 -7.01 -15.78 0.09
N ALA A 67 -8.05 -15.78 0.94
CA ALA A 67 -9.05 -16.84 0.98
C ALA A 67 -9.90 -16.92 -0.29
N VAL A 68 -10.07 -15.80 -1.02
CA VAL A 68 -10.78 -15.78 -2.32
C VAL A 68 -9.86 -15.97 -3.52
N CYS A 69 -8.55 -16.07 -3.30
CA CYS A 69 -7.60 -16.41 -4.36
C CYS A 69 -7.60 -17.93 -4.59
N ASP A 70 -7.14 -18.35 -5.78
CA ASP A 70 -6.93 -19.77 -6.05
C ASP A 70 -5.94 -20.37 -5.03
N PRO A 71 -6.28 -21.49 -4.36
CA PRO A 71 -5.43 -22.11 -3.36
C PRO A 71 -4.02 -22.46 -3.84
N VAL A 72 -3.82 -22.68 -5.15
CA VAL A 72 -2.50 -22.96 -5.73
C VAL A 72 -1.49 -21.84 -5.47
N LEU A 73 -1.95 -20.62 -5.18
CA LEU A 73 -1.11 -19.47 -4.86
C LEU A 73 -0.42 -19.61 -3.50
N LEU A 74 -1.03 -20.35 -2.56
CA LEU A 74 -0.58 -20.47 -1.17
C LEU A 74 0.24 -21.74 -0.96
N ALA A 75 1.35 -21.63 -0.22
CA ALA A 75 2.20 -22.76 0.10
C ALA A 75 1.42 -23.80 0.95
N PRO A 76 1.60 -25.11 0.70
CA PRO A 76 0.95 -26.16 1.51
C PRO A 76 1.26 -26.00 3.01
N GLY A 77 0.25 -26.22 3.85
CA GLY A 77 0.38 -26.10 5.31
C GLY A 77 0.40 -24.67 5.85
N THR A 78 0.19 -23.66 5.00
CA THR A 78 0.10 -22.25 5.41
C THR A 78 -1.33 -21.72 5.29
N THR A 79 -1.62 -20.65 6.02
CA THR A 79 -2.92 -19.99 6.06
C THR A 79 -3.00 -18.81 5.08
N PRO A 80 -4.20 -18.43 4.63
CA PRO A 80 -4.40 -17.21 3.84
C PRO A 80 -3.88 -15.95 4.55
N ARG A 81 -4.00 -15.90 5.88
CA ARG A 81 -3.47 -14.80 6.70
C ARG A 81 -1.96 -14.66 6.59
N GLU A 82 -1.23 -15.77 6.63
CA GLU A 82 0.23 -15.77 6.42
C GLU A 82 0.56 -15.37 4.98
N GLY A 83 -0.21 -15.86 4.00
CA GLY A 83 -0.07 -15.50 2.60
C GLY A 83 1.31 -15.87 2.06
N VAL A 84 1.82 -17.06 2.41
CA VAL A 84 3.11 -17.58 1.93
C VAL A 84 2.93 -18.07 0.50
N PHE A 85 3.76 -17.58 -0.42
CA PHE A 85 3.68 -17.94 -1.82
C PHE A 85 4.15 -19.38 -2.06
N SER A 86 3.35 -20.16 -2.78
CA SER A 86 3.67 -21.55 -3.17
C SER A 86 4.80 -21.67 -4.21
N GLY A 87 5.14 -20.58 -4.89
CA GLY A 87 5.96 -20.61 -6.11
C GLY A 87 5.16 -20.78 -7.39
N ARG A 88 3.82 -20.90 -7.32
CA ARG A 88 2.93 -21.13 -8.46
C ARG A 88 1.86 -20.05 -8.56
N VAL A 89 1.56 -19.66 -9.79
CA VAL A 89 0.45 -18.75 -10.12
C VAL A 89 -0.57 -19.55 -10.92
N PRO A 90 -1.88 -19.35 -10.70
CA PRO A 90 -2.92 -20.00 -11.49
C PRO A 90 -2.72 -19.75 -12.99
N PRO A 91 -2.85 -20.77 -13.84
CA PRO A 91 -2.78 -20.58 -15.28
C PRO A 91 -3.91 -19.66 -15.74
N GLY A 92 -3.58 -18.70 -16.60
CA GLY A 92 -4.57 -17.75 -17.13
C GLY A 92 -5.06 -16.68 -16.15
N LEU A 93 -4.41 -16.51 -14.98
CA LEU A 93 -4.74 -15.43 -14.05
C LEU A 93 -4.61 -14.06 -14.76
N PRO A 94 -5.69 -13.27 -14.91
CA PRO A 94 -5.62 -11.95 -15.53
C PRO A 94 -4.75 -10.99 -14.71
N PRO A 95 -4.24 -9.89 -15.28
CA PRO A 95 -3.53 -8.89 -14.49
C PRO A 95 -4.44 -8.21 -13.47
N HIS A 96 -3.86 -7.65 -12.39
CA HIS A 96 -4.62 -6.85 -11.42
C HIS A 96 -5.40 -5.74 -12.12
N GLY A 97 -6.64 -5.51 -11.68
CA GLY A 97 -7.48 -4.43 -12.18
C GLY A 97 -8.35 -4.81 -13.37
N VAL A 98 -8.26 -6.06 -13.86
CA VAL A 98 -9.11 -6.58 -14.93
C VAL A 98 -10.17 -7.52 -14.36
N PRO A 99 -11.41 -7.52 -14.89
CA PRO A 99 -12.41 -8.53 -14.55
C PRO A 99 -11.84 -9.96 -14.62
N GLY A 100 -12.25 -10.81 -13.67
CA GLY A 100 -11.71 -12.17 -13.52
C GLY A 100 -10.52 -12.27 -12.56
N HIS A 101 -9.76 -11.20 -12.32
CA HIS A 101 -8.74 -11.22 -11.27
C HIS A 101 -9.38 -11.08 -9.87
N PRO A 102 -8.99 -11.88 -8.84
CA PRO A 102 -9.60 -11.81 -7.51
C PRO A 102 -9.58 -10.41 -6.87
N ALA A 103 -8.51 -9.63 -7.10
CA ALA A 103 -8.43 -8.26 -6.61
C ALA A 103 -9.52 -7.34 -7.19
N TYR A 104 -9.92 -7.55 -8.45
CA TYR A 104 -10.95 -6.73 -9.10
C TYR A 104 -12.29 -6.92 -8.40
N ALA A 105 -12.70 -8.16 -8.14
CA ALA A 105 -13.92 -8.44 -7.39
C ALA A 105 -13.80 -7.99 -5.93
N PHE A 106 -12.66 -8.25 -5.30
CA PHE A 106 -12.47 -8.01 -3.87
C PHE A 106 -12.55 -6.54 -3.48
N VAL A 107 -11.99 -5.61 -4.27
CA VAL A 107 -12.10 -4.16 -3.97
C VAL A 107 -13.53 -3.62 -4.05
N ARG A 108 -14.44 -4.40 -4.62
CA ARG A 108 -15.88 -4.09 -4.71
C ARG A 108 -16.72 -4.83 -3.67
N SER A 109 -16.10 -5.66 -2.83
CA SER A 109 -16.78 -6.42 -1.79
C SER A 109 -17.16 -5.58 -0.58
N GLU A 110 -18.14 -6.05 0.19
CA GLU A 110 -18.52 -5.44 1.46
C GLU A 110 -17.39 -5.50 2.50
N THR A 111 -16.63 -6.60 2.54
CA THR A 111 -15.46 -6.75 3.40
C THR A 111 -14.45 -5.61 3.19
N PHE A 112 -14.14 -5.30 1.93
CA PHE A 112 -13.22 -4.22 1.61
C PHE A 112 -13.81 -2.84 1.91
N ARG A 113 -15.11 -2.64 1.68
CA ARG A 113 -15.80 -1.38 2.04
C ARG A 113 -15.76 -1.13 3.55
N ARG A 114 -16.03 -2.13 4.38
CA ARG A 114 -15.97 -2.02 5.85
C ARG A 114 -14.58 -1.64 6.35
N PHE A 115 -13.55 -2.27 5.80
CA PHE A 115 -12.17 -1.91 6.14
C PHE A 115 -11.86 -0.44 5.79
N LEU A 116 -12.28 0.02 4.61
CA LEU A 116 -12.07 1.41 4.19
C LEU A 116 -12.95 2.43 4.93
N ALA A 117 -13.99 1.98 5.63
CA ALA A 117 -14.78 2.83 6.52
C ALA A 117 -14.10 3.13 7.87
N SER A 118 -12.86 2.66 8.07
CA SER A 118 -12.07 2.96 9.27
C SER A 118 -11.97 4.49 9.49
N PRO A 119 -12.41 5.01 10.65
CA PRO A 119 -12.29 6.43 10.98
C PRO A 119 -10.84 6.92 10.99
N ALA A 120 -9.87 6.04 11.26
CA ALA A 120 -8.45 6.37 11.28
C ALA A 120 -7.94 6.83 9.90
N LEU A 121 -8.44 6.26 8.80
CA LEU A 121 -8.09 6.70 7.44
C LEU A 121 -8.56 8.13 7.19
N THR A 122 -9.81 8.44 7.55
CA THR A 122 -10.37 9.79 7.43
C THR A 122 -9.65 10.77 8.34
N ALA A 123 -9.32 10.39 9.58
CA ALA A 123 -8.59 11.26 10.50
C ALA A 123 -7.20 11.65 9.97
N VAL A 124 -6.47 10.70 9.37
CA VAL A 124 -5.19 11.00 8.71
C VAL A 124 -5.40 11.96 7.54
N ALA A 125 -6.39 11.70 6.70
CA ALA A 125 -6.68 12.55 5.55
C ALA A 125 -7.08 13.96 5.98
N ASP A 126 -7.94 14.09 6.98
CA ASP A 126 -8.42 15.38 7.49
C ASP A 126 -7.29 16.20 8.11
N ALA A 127 -6.38 15.55 8.86
CA ALA A 127 -5.20 16.21 9.42
C ALA A 127 -4.26 16.75 8.34
N LEU A 128 -4.03 15.96 7.28
CA LEU A 128 -3.16 16.33 6.16
C LEU A 128 -3.79 17.35 5.22
N LEU A 129 -5.11 17.28 5.05
CA LEU A 129 -5.85 18.20 4.19
C LEU A 129 -6.28 19.46 4.96
N GLY A 130 -6.17 19.51 6.28
CA GLY A 130 -6.52 20.70 7.08
C GLY A 130 -8.03 20.91 7.22
N GLY A 131 -8.82 19.84 7.20
CA GLY A 131 -10.28 19.90 7.31
C GLY A 131 -10.97 18.65 6.75
N PRO A 132 -12.31 18.64 6.73
CA PRO A 132 -13.08 17.47 6.32
C PRO A 132 -12.71 16.99 4.91
N SER A 133 -12.50 15.69 4.76
CA SER A 133 -12.13 15.07 3.50
C SER A 133 -13.18 14.08 2.99
N VAL A 134 -12.99 13.66 1.74
CA VAL A 134 -13.77 12.61 1.08
C VAL A 134 -12.81 11.64 0.39
N MET A 135 -12.99 10.35 0.65
CA MET A 135 -12.28 9.30 -0.06
C MET A 135 -12.82 9.16 -1.49
N LEU A 136 -11.92 9.16 -2.47
CA LEU A 136 -12.28 8.94 -3.87
C LEU A 136 -12.62 7.45 -4.13
N PRO A 137 -13.51 7.16 -5.09
CA PRO A 137 -13.94 5.79 -5.38
C PRO A 137 -12.80 4.91 -5.91
N ARG A 138 -11.80 5.50 -6.57
CA ARG A 138 -10.66 4.79 -7.15
C ARG A 138 -9.74 4.17 -6.09
N ARG A 139 -10.01 2.91 -5.75
CA ARG A 139 -9.29 2.10 -4.76
C ARG A 139 -8.49 1.01 -5.47
N VAL A 140 -7.25 0.80 -5.04
CA VAL A 140 -6.38 -0.22 -5.62
C VAL A 140 -5.94 -1.19 -4.53
N LEU A 141 -6.04 -2.49 -4.82
CA LEU A 141 -5.44 -3.54 -4.01
C LEU A 141 -4.53 -4.37 -4.90
N ARG A 142 -3.28 -4.56 -4.45
CA ARG A 142 -2.27 -5.34 -5.17
C ARG A 142 -1.52 -6.22 -4.21
N HIS A 143 -1.25 -7.44 -4.66
CA HIS A 143 -0.31 -8.33 -3.99
C HIS A 143 0.90 -8.59 -4.88
N PHE A 144 2.05 -8.80 -4.26
CA PHE A 144 3.31 -9.09 -4.92
C PHE A 144 3.90 -10.35 -4.29
N HIS A 145 4.10 -11.37 -5.11
CA HIS A 145 4.78 -12.59 -4.73
C HIS A 145 6.25 -12.54 -5.16
N ARG A 146 7.05 -13.51 -4.68
CA ARG A 146 8.45 -13.65 -5.11
C ARG A 146 8.51 -13.86 -6.63
N GLY A 147 9.38 -13.12 -7.31
CA GLY A 147 9.54 -13.17 -8.76
C GLY A 147 8.67 -12.16 -9.55
N ALA A 148 7.70 -11.50 -8.91
CA ALA A 148 7.01 -10.37 -9.52
C ALA A 148 7.98 -9.19 -9.69
N ARG A 149 8.13 -8.68 -10.92
CA ARG A 149 9.00 -7.54 -11.23
C ARG A 149 8.35 -6.23 -10.76
N ALA A 150 9.08 -5.45 -9.99
CA ALA A 150 8.77 -4.06 -9.71
C ALA A 150 9.63 -3.12 -10.60
N ALA A 151 9.35 -1.82 -10.54
CA ALA A 151 9.98 -0.85 -11.45
C ALA A 151 11.51 -0.73 -11.22
N ARG A 152 12.27 -0.59 -12.31
CA ARG A 152 13.72 -0.32 -12.26
C ARG A 152 14.01 1.08 -11.70
N ALA A 153 15.15 1.20 -11.02
CA ALA A 153 15.58 2.44 -10.39
C ALA A 153 15.95 3.51 -11.42
N LEU A 154 15.45 4.73 -11.21
CA LEU A 154 15.79 5.95 -11.95
C LEU A 154 16.77 6.75 -11.09
N GLY A 155 18.08 6.53 -11.22
CA GLY A 155 19.24 7.39 -10.85
C GLY A 155 19.26 8.26 -9.57
N ARG A 156 18.27 8.18 -8.66
CA ARG A 156 18.10 9.04 -7.48
C ARG A 156 17.97 8.18 -6.22
N ARG A 157 18.41 8.74 -5.08
CA ARG A 157 18.25 8.11 -3.77
C ARG A 157 16.77 8.04 -3.39
N ARG A 158 16.35 6.89 -2.85
CA ARG A 158 14.96 6.57 -2.51
C ARG A 158 14.76 6.49 -1.00
N LEU A 159 13.60 6.99 -0.57
CA LEU A 159 13.06 6.76 0.76
C LEU A 159 12.46 5.34 0.81
N TRP A 160 12.56 4.69 1.96
CA TRP A 160 12.01 3.35 2.19
C TRP A 160 11.50 3.24 3.63
N ALA A 161 10.57 2.33 3.88
CA ALA A 161 10.12 2.00 5.24
C ALA A 161 9.97 0.49 5.36
N ASP A 162 10.26 -0.01 6.57
CA ASP A 162 10.00 -1.41 6.92
C ASP A 162 8.58 -1.53 7.50
N TYR A 163 7.58 -1.58 6.63
CA TYR A 163 6.18 -1.53 7.03
C TYR A 163 5.75 -2.74 7.86
N ALA A 164 5.08 -2.47 8.98
CA ALA A 164 4.26 -3.44 9.69
C ALA A 164 2.79 -3.35 9.24
N ALA A 165 2.03 -4.43 9.46
CA ALA A 165 0.58 -4.38 9.32
C ALA A 165 -0.01 -3.34 10.29
N GLY A 166 -0.73 -2.35 9.76
CA GLY A 166 -1.23 -1.20 10.53
C GLY A 166 -0.59 0.13 10.11
N ASP A 167 0.59 0.08 9.49
CA ASP A 167 1.30 1.28 9.05
C ASP A 167 0.67 1.90 7.81
N VAL A 168 0.75 3.22 7.72
CA VAL A 168 0.24 4.01 6.59
C VAL A 168 1.32 4.96 6.11
N THR A 169 1.45 5.10 4.78
CA THR A 169 2.20 6.21 4.19
C THR A 169 1.26 7.06 3.34
N ALA A 170 1.19 8.34 3.69
CA ALA A 170 0.52 9.35 2.89
C ALA A 170 1.57 10.09 2.04
N HIS A 171 1.21 10.46 0.82
CA HIS A 171 2.10 11.19 -0.07
C HIS A 171 1.31 12.14 -0.97
N LEU A 172 1.96 13.20 -1.41
CA LEU A 172 1.37 14.13 -2.38
C LEU A 172 1.26 13.47 -3.76
N PRO A 173 0.32 13.90 -4.63
CA PRO A 173 0.05 13.25 -5.90
C PRO A 173 1.21 13.34 -6.91
N HIS A 174 2.11 14.31 -6.75
CA HIS A 174 3.24 14.54 -7.67
C HIS A 174 4.50 13.72 -7.33
N ILE A 175 4.46 12.88 -6.29
CA ILE A 175 5.60 12.04 -5.90
C ILE A 175 5.75 10.85 -6.83
N VAL A 176 6.96 10.71 -7.39
CA VAL A 176 7.39 9.51 -8.09
C VAL A 176 7.67 8.42 -7.07
N ARG A 177 6.85 7.37 -7.08
CA ARG A 177 7.00 6.20 -6.21
C ARG A 177 7.01 4.92 -7.02
N ALA A 178 7.68 3.90 -6.50
CA ALA A 178 7.60 2.56 -7.04
C ALA A 178 7.58 1.52 -5.92
N SER A 179 7.16 0.32 -6.28
CA SER A 179 7.32 -0.85 -5.43
C SER A 179 8.74 -1.40 -5.52
N LEU A 180 9.21 -2.07 -4.47
CA LEU A 180 10.36 -2.96 -4.54
C LEU A 180 9.90 -4.38 -4.90
N ASP A 181 10.81 -5.15 -5.50
CA ASP A 181 10.63 -6.59 -5.72
C ASP A 181 10.40 -7.29 -4.39
N ASN A 182 9.42 -8.19 -4.33
CA ASN A 182 9.26 -9.03 -3.15
C ASN A 182 10.30 -10.17 -3.21
N ARG A 183 11.19 -10.22 -2.22
CA ARG A 183 12.22 -11.26 -2.10
C ARG A 183 11.96 -12.25 -0.96
N THR A 184 10.89 -12.04 -0.20
CA THR A 184 10.50 -12.90 0.91
C THR A 184 9.49 -13.96 0.46
N PRO A 185 9.32 -15.06 1.21
CA PRO A 185 8.26 -16.04 0.93
C PRO A 185 6.85 -15.48 1.14
N ALA A 186 6.68 -14.53 2.05
CA ALA A 186 5.40 -13.91 2.33
C ALA A 186 5.01 -12.92 1.23
N MET A 187 3.80 -13.05 0.68
CA MET A 187 3.29 -12.12 -0.32
C MET A 187 3.01 -10.76 0.31
N ARG A 188 3.49 -9.68 -0.32
CA ARG A 188 3.24 -8.31 0.11
C ARG A 188 1.88 -7.87 -0.42
N LEU A 189 0.95 -7.47 0.46
CA LEU A 189 -0.35 -6.91 0.10
C LEU A 189 -0.36 -5.42 0.44
N SER A 190 -0.85 -4.57 -0.46
CA SER A 190 -1.00 -3.14 -0.21
C SER A 190 -2.33 -2.62 -0.76
N VAL A 191 -2.90 -1.63 -0.06
CA VAL A 191 -4.09 -0.91 -0.48
C VAL A 191 -3.73 0.56 -0.70
N ASP A 192 -4.09 1.11 -1.86
CA ASP A 192 -3.92 2.52 -2.18
C ASP A 192 -5.28 3.19 -2.32
N VAL A 193 -5.54 4.18 -1.46
CA VAL A 193 -6.71 5.05 -1.51
C VAL A 193 -6.30 6.51 -1.68
N ARG A 194 -7.25 7.36 -2.05
CA ARG A 194 -7.03 8.78 -2.30
C ARG A 194 -8.11 9.59 -1.62
N PHE A 195 -7.72 10.76 -1.13
CA PHE A 195 -8.62 11.70 -0.47
C PHE A 195 -8.49 13.07 -1.12
N VAL A 196 -9.58 13.83 -1.08
CA VAL A 196 -9.65 15.25 -1.44
C VAL A 196 -10.36 16.00 -0.32
N ARG A 197 -10.12 17.31 -0.19
CA ARG A 197 -10.91 18.15 0.73
C ARG A 197 -12.36 18.12 0.28
N ARG A 198 -13.27 18.13 1.25
CA ARG A 198 -14.71 18.25 0.99
C ARG A 198 -14.98 19.62 0.37
N GLY A 199 -15.66 19.62 -0.77
CA GLY A 199 -15.96 20.83 -1.55
C GLY A 199 -14.96 21.10 -2.69
N ASP A 200 -13.77 20.49 -2.66
CA ASP A 200 -12.80 20.64 -3.74
C ASP A 200 -13.16 19.77 -4.95
N ARG A 201 -12.77 20.25 -6.14
CA ARG A 201 -12.94 19.50 -7.39
C ARG A 201 -11.90 18.38 -7.47
N ALA A 202 -12.37 17.15 -7.56
CA ALA A 202 -11.53 15.99 -7.85
C ALA A 202 -11.24 15.85 -9.35
N ASP A 203 -10.09 15.29 -9.70
CA ASP A 203 -9.77 14.87 -11.07
C ASP A 203 -10.79 13.81 -11.53
N PRO A 204 -11.53 14.04 -12.64
CA PRO A 204 -12.54 13.11 -13.14
C PRO A 204 -12.02 11.68 -13.38
N ARG A 205 -10.74 11.52 -13.72
CA ARG A 205 -10.10 10.20 -13.91
C ARG A 205 -10.04 9.38 -12.62
N ARG A 206 -10.15 10.05 -11.48
CA ARG A 206 -10.12 9.46 -10.13
C ARG A 206 -11.52 9.16 -9.58
N LEU A 207 -12.57 9.49 -10.33
CA LEU A 207 -13.98 9.29 -9.94
C LEU A 207 -14.55 7.93 -10.40
N ARG A 208 -13.75 7.13 -11.09
CA ARG A 208 -14.10 5.76 -11.49
C ARG A 208 -13.26 4.75 -10.73
N ASP A 209 -13.75 3.52 -10.64
CA ASP A 209 -12.96 2.40 -10.14
C ASP A 209 -11.65 2.27 -10.93
N TRP A 210 -10.62 1.73 -10.28
CA TRP A 210 -9.36 1.44 -10.95
C TRP A 210 -9.50 0.24 -11.88
N SER A 211 -9.00 0.38 -13.09
CA SER A 211 -8.76 -0.68 -14.06
C SER A 211 -7.27 -0.81 -14.37
N GLY A 212 -6.83 -2.02 -14.73
CA GLY A 212 -5.42 -2.33 -14.98
C GLY A 212 -4.82 -1.62 -16.20
N ASP A 213 -5.67 -1.25 -17.15
CA ASP A 213 -5.36 -0.50 -18.37
C ASP A 213 -5.46 1.02 -18.20
N ASP A 214 -5.86 1.49 -17.02
CA ASP A 214 -5.84 2.92 -16.73
C ASP A 214 -4.38 3.40 -16.68
N GLY A 215 -3.95 4.06 -17.75
CA GLY A 215 -2.69 4.82 -17.76
C GLY A 215 -2.60 5.76 -16.55
N PHE A 216 -1.37 5.99 -16.08
CA PHE A 216 -1.08 6.88 -14.95
C PHE A 216 -1.24 8.36 -15.31
#